data_AF-A0A565BA34-F1
#
_entry.id   AF-A0A565BA34-F1
#
_cell.length_a   1.000
_cell.length_b   1.000
_cell.length_c   1.000
_cell.angle_alpha   90.00
_cell.angle_beta   90.00
_cell.angle_gamma   90.00
#
_symmetry.space_group_name_H-M   'P 1'
#
loop_
_entity.id
_entity.type
_entity.pdbx_description
1 polymer ?
#
loop_
_entity_poly.entity_id
_entity_poly.type
_entity_poly.pdbx_seq_one_letter_code
_entity_poly.pdbx_strand_id
1 'polypeptide(L)'
;MLDKTESSLIVPMEHNHPLPKSTDPTNGLEVVVEIPSCLRGVYIRNGANLMFPPLAGHHLFDGDGMIHAVKIGSDNRVSYSCRYTRTNRLVQETKLRRPVFPKPIGDVHGTRA
;
A
#
# COMPACT_ATOMS: atom_id res chain seq x y z
N MET A 1 -8.72 -9.47 -18.50
CA MET A 1 -9.48 -10.04 -17.36
C MET A 1 -9.26 -9.20 -16.11
N LEU A 2 -8.01 -8.85 -15.80
CA LEU A 2 -7.62 -7.91 -14.74
C LEU A 2 -8.25 -6.51 -14.91
N ASP A 3 -8.21 -5.92 -16.11
CA ASP A 3 -8.73 -4.55 -16.35
C ASP A 3 -10.23 -4.41 -16.07
N LYS A 4 -11.01 -5.49 -16.28
CA LYS A 4 -12.45 -5.51 -15.98
C LYS A 4 -12.67 -5.50 -14.47
N THR A 5 -11.98 -6.37 -13.74
CA THR A 5 -12.02 -6.44 -12.27
C THR A 5 -11.56 -5.12 -11.65
N GLU A 6 -10.51 -4.55 -12.21
CA GLU A 6 -9.96 -3.26 -11.79
C GLU A 6 -10.97 -2.13 -11.95
N SER A 7 -11.54 -2.00 -13.15
CA SER A 7 -12.54 -0.96 -13.45
C SER A 7 -13.82 -1.13 -12.65
N SER A 8 -14.29 -2.36 -12.43
CA SER A 8 -15.60 -2.63 -11.84
C SER A 8 -15.60 -2.77 -10.33
N LEU A 9 -14.46 -3.08 -9.71
CA LEU A 9 -14.37 -3.36 -8.27
C LEU A 9 -13.27 -2.54 -7.59
N ILE A 10 -12.03 -2.62 -8.08
CA ILE A 10 -10.88 -2.04 -7.38
C ILE A 10 -10.95 -0.51 -7.38
N VAL A 11 -11.14 0.11 -8.56
CA VAL A 11 -11.19 1.57 -8.68
C VAL A 11 -12.31 2.19 -7.83
N PRO A 12 -13.57 1.68 -7.86
CA PRO A 12 -14.61 2.16 -6.95
C PRO A 12 -14.27 2.00 -5.47
N MET A 13 -13.65 0.88 -5.08
CA MET A 13 -13.23 0.66 -3.69
C MET A 13 -12.16 1.66 -3.27
N GLU A 14 -11.14 1.89 -4.09
CA GLU A 14 -10.08 2.86 -3.81
C GLU A 14 -10.60 4.29 -3.70
N HIS A 15 -11.58 4.69 -4.52
CA HIS A 15 -12.22 6.00 -4.43
C HIS A 15 -12.98 6.20 -3.11
N ASN A 16 -13.57 5.14 -2.56
CA ASN A 16 -14.36 5.19 -1.34
C ASN A 16 -13.54 4.99 -0.05
N HIS A 17 -12.25 4.69 -0.18
CA HIS A 17 -11.35 4.49 0.96
C HIS A 17 -10.34 5.64 1.08
N PRO A 18 -10.01 6.07 2.31
CA PRO A 18 -8.98 7.07 2.51
C PRO A 18 -7.62 6.54 2.03
N LEU A 19 -6.80 7.44 1.50
CA LEU A 19 -5.46 7.07 1.06
C LEU A 19 -4.65 6.44 2.21
N PRO A 20 -3.88 5.38 1.90
CA PRO A 20 -3.08 4.69 2.90
C PRO A 20 -2.04 5.63 3.51
N LYS A 21 -1.83 5.48 4.81
CA LYS A 21 -0.85 6.24 5.58
C LYS A 21 0.16 5.28 6.18
N SER A 22 1.38 5.76 6.32
CA SER A 22 2.42 5.05 7.05
C SER A 22 2.05 5.03 8.54
N THR A 23 2.15 3.86 9.18
CA THR A 23 1.82 3.66 10.61
C THR A 23 3.05 3.17 11.36
N ASP A 24 3.43 3.87 12.44
CA ASP A 24 4.50 3.43 13.36
C ASP A 24 4.15 2.05 13.95
N PRO A 25 5.14 1.32 14.52
CA PRO A 25 4.85 0.03 15.15
C PRO A 25 3.75 0.11 16.21
N THR A 26 2.58 -0.42 15.88
CA THR A 26 1.45 -0.57 16.79
C THR A 26 1.55 -1.93 17.46
N ASN A 27 1.74 -1.94 18.78
CA ASN A 27 1.80 -3.14 19.60
C ASN A 27 0.40 -3.52 20.12
N GLY A 28 0.28 -4.72 20.68
CA GLY A 28 -0.96 -5.15 21.34
C GLY A 28 -2.07 -5.48 20.35
N LEU A 29 -1.71 -5.97 19.16
CA LEU A 29 -2.69 -6.50 18.23
C LEU A 29 -3.42 -7.69 18.85
N GLU A 30 -4.72 -7.80 18.57
CA GLU A 30 -5.52 -8.94 19.02
C GLU A 30 -5.01 -10.24 18.39
N VAL A 31 -4.78 -11.24 19.23
CA VAL A 31 -4.34 -12.57 18.86
C VAL A 31 -5.45 -13.53 19.28
N VAL A 32 -6.26 -13.97 18.32
CA VAL A 32 -7.49 -14.76 18.56
C VAL A 32 -7.19 -16.22 18.97
N VAL A 33 -6.01 -16.73 18.60
CA VAL A 33 -5.56 -18.12 18.86
C VAL A 33 -4.07 -18.09 19.21
N GLU A 34 -3.49 -19.22 19.60
CA GLU A 34 -2.06 -19.32 19.89
C GLU A 34 -1.18 -19.23 18.63
N ILE A 35 -0.12 -18.43 18.71
CA ILE A 35 0.92 -18.37 17.68
C ILE A 35 2.00 -19.41 18.01
N PRO A 36 2.37 -20.32 17.09
CA PRO A 36 3.40 -21.32 17.34
C PRO A 36 4.70 -20.70 17.84
N SER A 37 5.27 -21.26 18.91
CA SER A 37 6.46 -20.70 19.58
C SER A 37 7.72 -20.65 18.70
N CYS A 38 7.74 -21.45 17.62
CA CYS A 38 8.78 -21.46 16.60
C CYS A 38 8.64 -20.32 15.57
N LEU A 39 7.47 -19.71 15.45
CA LEU A 39 7.21 -18.62 14.51
C LEU A 39 7.64 -17.29 15.13
N ARG A 40 8.94 -16.97 15.01
CA ARG A 40 9.52 -15.71 15.48
C ARG A 40 10.21 -15.01 14.33
N GLY A 41 9.90 -13.73 14.14
CA GLY A 41 10.47 -12.95 13.05
C GLY A 41 9.55 -11.85 12.58
N VAL A 42 9.70 -11.48 11.31
CA VAL A 42 8.91 -10.43 10.68
C VAL A 42 8.36 -10.96 9.37
N TYR A 43 7.03 -10.99 9.25
CA TYR A 43 6.37 -11.18 7.96
C TYR A 43 6.30 -9.84 7.24
N ILE A 44 6.79 -9.81 6.00
CA ILE A 44 6.91 -8.58 5.21
C ILE A 44 6.19 -8.77 3.88
N ARG A 45 5.36 -7.81 3.50
CA ARG A 45 4.65 -7.77 2.21
C ARG A 45 4.83 -6.41 1.55
N ASN A 46 5.19 -6.40 0.27
CA ASN A 46 5.13 -5.20 -0.56
C ASN A 46 3.77 -5.08 -1.26
N GLY A 47 3.35 -3.87 -1.58
CA GLY A 47 2.13 -3.58 -2.34
C GLY A 47 2.18 -2.20 -2.97
N ALA A 48 1.33 -2.00 -3.98
CA ALA A 48 1.10 -0.69 -4.58
C ALA A 48 0.06 0.06 -3.74
N ASN A 49 0.42 1.25 -3.26
CA ASN A 49 -0.41 2.08 -2.41
C ASN A 49 -0.26 3.54 -2.82
N LEU A 50 -1.37 4.23 -3.08
CA LEU A 50 -1.34 5.60 -3.55
C LEU A 50 -0.98 6.59 -2.42
N MET A 51 0.13 7.33 -2.57
CA MET A 51 0.44 8.47 -1.68
C MET A 51 -0.43 9.68 -1.98
N PHE A 52 -0.77 9.89 -3.26
CA PHE A 52 -1.59 11.00 -3.74
C PHE A 52 -2.74 10.47 -4.61
N PRO A 53 -3.87 11.19 -4.71
CA PRO A 53 -4.92 10.84 -5.65
C PRO A 53 -4.37 10.83 -7.08
N PRO A 54 -4.76 9.85 -7.91
CA PRO A 54 -4.35 9.82 -9.31
C PRO A 54 -4.98 11.02 -10.06
N LEU A 55 -4.22 11.61 -10.99
CA LEU A 55 -4.71 12.71 -11.84
C LEU A 55 -5.48 12.21 -13.07
N ALA A 56 -5.28 10.95 -13.43
CA ALA A 56 -5.69 10.32 -14.67
C ALA A 56 -5.96 8.83 -14.41
N GLY A 57 -5.97 8.00 -15.46
CA GLY A 57 -6.10 6.56 -15.34
C GLY A 57 -5.11 5.98 -14.33
N HIS A 58 -5.59 5.06 -13.49
CA HIS A 58 -4.79 4.38 -12.49
C HIS A 58 -4.97 2.87 -12.64
N HIS A 59 -3.86 2.15 -12.71
CA HIS A 59 -3.84 0.69 -12.59
C HIS A 59 -3.32 0.29 -11.22
N LEU A 60 -3.77 -0.84 -10.69
CA LEU A 60 -3.40 -1.54 -9.46
C LEU A 60 -1.89 -1.67 -9.25
N PHE A 61 -1.09 -1.56 -10.32
CA PHE A 61 0.37 -1.67 -10.28
C PHE A 61 1.09 -0.32 -10.32
N ASP A 62 0.38 0.80 -10.48
CA ASP A 62 0.97 2.14 -10.59
C ASP A 62 1.07 2.89 -9.25
N GLY A 63 0.63 2.27 -8.15
CA GLY A 63 0.71 2.84 -6.81
C GLY A 63 2.16 2.92 -6.29
N ASP A 64 2.39 3.72 -5.26
CA ASP A 64 3.69 3.82 -4.61
C ASP A 64 3.96 2.58 -3.76
N GLY A 65 5.19 2.05 -3.81
CA GLY A 65 5.53 0.85 -3.04
C GLY A 65 5.42 1.08 -1.53
N MET A 66 4.60 0.29 -0.85
CA MET A 66 4.48 0.29 0.61
C MET A 66 4.81 -1.09 1.17
N ILE A 67 5.71 -1.10 2.16
CA ILE A 67 6.04 -2.29 2.93
C ILE A 67 5.13 -2.36 4.15
N HIS A 68 4.46 -3.49 4.30
CA HIS A 68 3.71 -3.87 5.48
C HIS A 68 4.52 -4.91 6.25
N ALA A 69 4.66 -4.72 7.57
CA ALA A 69 5.42 -5.60 8.43
C ALA A 69 4.59 -6.02 9.63
N VAL A 70 4.52 -7.32 9.87
CA VAL A 70 3.98 -7.91 11.10
C VAL A 70 5.15 -8.58 11.83
N LYS A 71 5.54 -8.02 12.97
CA LYS A 71 6.58 -8.57 13.83
C LYS A 71 5.95 -9.49 14.86
N ILE A 72 6.44 -10.72 14.92
CA ILE A 72 6.00 -11.74 15.87
C ILE A 72 7.16 -11.99 16.85
N GLY A 73 6.97 -11.53 18.09
CA GLY A 73 7.91 -11.67 19.20
C GLY A 73 7.62 -12.88 20.09
N SER A 74 8.24 -12.90 21.28
CA SER A 74 7.88 -13.86 22.33
C SER A 74 6.52 -13.54 22.94
N ASP A 75 5.90 -14.53 23.57
CA ASP A 75 4.73 -14.34 24.45
C ASP A 75 3.54 -13.68 23.74
N ASN A 76 3.30 -14.07 22.48
CA ASN A 76 2.26 -13.50 21.60
C ASN A 76 2.36 -11.97 21.43
N ARG A 77 3.54 -11.38 21.63
CA ARG A 77 3.77 -9.95 21.36
C ARG A 77 3.86 -9.74 19.85
N VAL A 78 2.75 -9.31 19.26
CA VAL A 78 2.67 -8.97 17.84
C VAL A 78 2.59 -7.45 17.67
N SER A 79 3.29 -6.93 16.66
CA SER A 79 3.14 -5.55 16.22
C SER A 79 3.03 -5.42 14.71
N TYR A 80 2.33 -4.39 14.28
CA TYR A 80 2.16 -4.05 12.86
C TYR A 80 2.73 -2.67 12.58
N SER A 81 3.38 -2.53 11.43
CA SER A 81 3.76 -1.22 10.90
C SER A 81 3.67 -1.23 9.38
N CYS A 82 3.57 -0.05 8.79
CA CYS A 82 3.74 0.11 7.36
C CYS A 82 4.46 1.41 7.01
N ARG A 83 5.27 1.36 5.96
CA ARG A 83 6.08 2.48 5.49
C ARG A 83 6.17 2.47 3.97
N TYR A 84 6.04 3.64 3.37
CA TYR A 84 6.36 3.80 1.96
C TYR A 84 7.86 3.57 1.71
N THR A 85 8.18 2.86 0.65
CA THR A 85 9.54 2.76 0.12
C THR A 85 9.92 4.11 -0.47
N ARG A 86 11.05 4.66 -0.02
CA ARG A 86 11.53 5.99 -0.45
C ARG A 86 12.16 5.93 -1.84
N THR A 87 11.35 5.63 -2.86
CA THR A 87 11.78 5.67 -4.26
C THR A 87 12.08 7.10 -4.68
N ASN A 88 12.95 7.28 -5.68
CA ASN A 88 13.25 8.61 -6.22
C ASN A 88 11.99 9.34 -6.70
N ARG A 89 11.04 8.58 -7.29
CA ARG A 89 9.71 9.07 -7.66
C ARG A 89 8.98 9.67 -6.45
N LEU A 90 8.76 8.86 -5.41
CA LEU A 90 7.97 9.26 -4.25
C LEU A 90 8.61 10.41 -3.48
N VAL A 91 9.94 10.42 -3.36
CA VAL A 91 10.68 11.50 -2.70
C VAL A 91 10.43 12.85 -3.40
N GLN A 92 10.45 12.87 -4.74
CA GLN A 92 10.21 14.07 -5.52
C GLN A 92 8.73 14.50 -5.48
N GLU A 93 7.79 13.56 -5.65
CA GLU A 93 6.34 13.83 -5.56
C GLU A 93 5.94 14.35 -4.17
N THR A 94 6.55 13.81 -3.11
CA THR A 94 6.35 14.28 -1.73
C THR A 94 6.87 15.70 -1.53
N LYS A 95 8.04 16.02 -2.07
CA LYS A 95 8.62 17.37 -2.03
C LYS A 95 7.71 18.39 -2.74
N LEU A 96 7.11 17.99 -3.86
CA LEU A 96 6.21 18.82 -4.67
C LEU A 96 4.75 18.76 -4.20
N ARG A 97 4.42 17.88 -3.24
CA ARG A 97 3.07 17.63 -2.70
C ARG A 97 2.02 17.29 -3.77
N ARG A 98 2.45 16.65 -4.86
CA ARG A 98 1.57 16.24 -5.97
C ARG A 98 2.22 15.12 -6.79
N PRO A 99 1.43 14.28 -7.47
CA PRO A 99 1.97 13.36 -8.47
C PRO A 99 2.54 14.16 -9.65
N VAL A 100 3.72 13.76 -10.14
CA VAL A 100 4.40 14.39 -11.30
C VAL A 100 4.95 13.39 -12.30
N PHE A 101 5.12 12.13 -11.91
CA PHE A 101 5.58 11.09 -12.81
C PHE A 101 4.39 10.37 -13.45
N PRO A 102 4.46 10.05 -14.76
CA PRO A 102 3.40 9.30 -15.42
C PRO A 102 3.20 7.93 -14.76
N LYS A 103 1.98 7.42 -14.84
CA LYS A 103 1.56 6.11 -14.36
C LYS A 103 1.72 5.11 -15.53
N PRO A 104 2.69 4.18 -15.45
CA PRO A 104 3.12 3.39 -16.61
C PRO A 104 2.00 2.62 -17.32
N ILE A 105 0.99 2.15 -16.59
CA ILE A 105 -0.11 1.37 -17.17
C ILE A 105 -1.37 2.22 -17.28
N GLY A 106 -1.75 2.90 -16.21
CA GLY A 106 -2.97 3.70 -16.12
C GLY A 106 -3.04 4.84 -17.15
N ASP A 107 -1.93 5.52 -17.43
CA ASP A 107 -1.93 6.64 -18.39
C ASP A 107 -1.97 6.15 -19.85
N VAL A 108 -1.51 4.92 -20.12
CA VAL A 108 -1.48 4.34 -21.48
C VAL A 108 -2.87 3.89 -21.93
N HIS A 109 -3.76 3.54 -20.98
CA HIS A 109 -5.15 3.17 -21.28
C HIS A 109 -6.09 4.38 -21.44
N GLY A 110 -5.52 5.60 -21.42
CA GLY A 110 -6.21 6.86 -21.67
C GLY A 110 -6.87 7.45 -20.42
N THR A 111 -6.75 8.77 -20.27
CA THR A 111 -7.66 9.57 -19.44
C THR A 111 -9.08 9.38 -19.96
N ARG A 112 -9.92 8.63 -19.25
CA ARG A 112 -11.36 8.83 -19.38
C ARG A 112 -11.67 10.14 -18.67
N ALA A 113 -11.74 11.22 -19.47
CA ALA A 113 -12.37 12.47 -19.07
C ALA A 113 -13.86 12.27 -18.80
#